data_AF-A0AAF0FUQ1-F1
#
_entry.id   AF-A0AAF0FUQ1-F1
#
_cell.length_a   1.000
_cell.length_b   1.000
_cell.length_c   1.000
_cell.angle_alpha   90.00
_cell.angle_beta   90.00
_cell.angle_gamma   90.00
#
_symmetry.space_group_name_H-M   'P 1'
#
loop_
_entity.id
_entity.type
_entity.pdbx_description
1 polymer ?
#
loop_
_entity_poly.entity_id
_entity_poly.type
_entity_poly.pdbx_seq_one_letter_code
_entity_poly.pdbx_strand_id
1 'polypeptide(L)'
;MTIIEILATIDPVQAVAVLLGIAGAVLVAGKRARSRLAGFSCWIIANLIWFFEGVYSSNYYLAAMFGFYWLTAIVGFWNSLNIIEIRKDYNFKRPFSRR
;
A
#
# COMPACT_ATOMS: atom_id res chain seq x y z
N MET A 1 33.86 1.17 5.41
CA MET A 1 32.55 1.81 5.59
C MET A 1 32.09 1.52 7.02
N THR A 2 31.96 2.54 7.85
CA THR A 2 31.52 2.41 9.25
C THR A 2 30.00 2.52 9.36
N ILE A 3 29.41 2.06 10.48
CA ILE A 3 27.95 2.14 10.73
C ILE A 3 27.42 3.58 10.61
N ILE A 4 28.21 4.57 11.00
CA ILE A 4 27.83 5.99 10.94
C ILE A 4 27.77 6.49 9.49
N GLU A 5 28.69 6.06 8.63
CA GLU A 5 28.67 6.38 7.21
C GLU A 5 27.46 5.75 6.50
N ILE A 6 27.09 4.52 6.89
CA ILE A 6 25.89 3.86 6.36
C ILE A 6 24.64 4.66 6.74
N LEU A 7 24.50 5.03 8.02
CA LEU A 7 23.35 5.82 8.50
C LEU A 7 23.26 7.21 7.84
N ALA A 8 24.41 7.84 7.54
CA ALA A 8 24.46 9.13 6.86
C ALA A 8 24.02 9.06 5.38
N THR A 9 24.06 7.87 4.77
CA THR A 9 23.57 7.63 3.40
C THR A 9 22.09 7.25 3.32
N ILE A 10 21.42 7.03 4.46
CA ILE A 10 20.00 6.69 4.47
C ILE A 10 19.18 7.94 4.20
N ASP A 11 18.56 8.00 3.02
CA ASP A 11 17.54 9.00 2.73
C ASP A 11 16.29 8.71 3.60
N PRO A 12 15.87 9.64 4.48
CA PRO A 12 14.71 9.45 5.34
C PRO A 12 13.40 9.21 4.56
N VAL A 13 13.24 9.82 3.39
CA VAL A 13 12.04 9.69 2.55
C VAL A 13 11.99 8.29 1.94
N GLN A 14 13.11 7.79 1.43
CA GLN A 14 13.20 6.42 0.92
C GLN A 14 13.03 5.40 2.04
N ALA A 15 13.57 5.65 3.23
CA ALA A 15 13.37 4.79 4.40
C ALA A 15 11.89 4.65 4.76
N VAL A 16 11.13 5.76 4.74
CA VAL A 16 9.67 5.74 4.95
C VAL A 16 8.97 4.94 3.84
N ALA A 17 9.35 5.11 2.57
CA ALA A 17 8.78 4.34 1.46
C ALA A 17 9.03 2.83 1.60
N VAL A 18 10.22 2.43 2.05
CA VAL A 18 10.55 1.02 2.34
C VAL A 18 9.68 0.48 3.47
N LEU A 19 9.60 1.19 4.60
CA LEU A 19 8.80 0.76 5.75
C LEU A 19 7.31 0.60 5.39
N LEU A 20 6.76 1.57 4.65
CA LEU A 20 5.39 1.50 4.14
C LEU A 20 5.21 0.37 3.12
N GLY A 21 6.19 0.12 2.25
CA GLY A 21 6.17 -0.99 1.30
C GLY A 21 6.08 -2.35 2.00
N ILE A 22 6.89 -2.55 3.05
CA ILE A 22 6.89 -3.76 3.88
C ILE A 22 5.58 -3.90 4.64
N ALA A 23 5.14 -2.85 5.34
CA ALA A 23 3.86 -2.86 6.05
C ALA A 23 2.69 -3.16 5.10
N GLY A 24 2.70 -2.55 3.91
CA GLY A 24 1.74 -2.80 2.85
C GLY A 24 1.72 -4.26 2.43
N ALA A 25 2.87 -4.86 2.17
CA ALA A 25 2.98 -6.27 1.78
C ALA A 25 2.42 -7.22 2.85
N VAL A 26 2.77 -7.00 4.12
CA VAL A 26 2.26 -7.80 5.25
C VAL A 26 0.74 -7.70 5.35
N LEU A 27 0.20 -6.48 5.25
CA LEU A 27 -1.23 -6.22 5.40
C LEU A 27 -2.05 -6.73 4.21
N VAL A 28 -1.56 -6.59 2.97
CA VAL A 28 -2.22 -7.08 1.74
C VAL A 28 -2.21 -8.60 1.66
N ALA A 29 -1.18 -9.28 2.16
CA ALA A 29 -1.15 -10.74 2.24
C ALA A 29 -2.22 -11.32 3.20
N GLY A 30 -2.82 -10.50 4.06
CA GLY A 30 -3.86 -10.90 4.99
C GLY A 30 -5.20 -11.26 4.33
N LYS A 31 -5.91 -12.23 4.91
CA LYS A 31 -7.23 -12.69 4.41
C LYS A 31 -8.37 -11.69 4.62
N ARG A 32 -8.23 -10.74 5.55
CA ARG A 32 -9.29 -9.81 5.94
C ARG A 32 -9.30 -8.60 5.01
N ALA A 33 -10.48 -8.24 4.47
CA ALA A 33 -10.62 -7.07 3.59
C ALA A 33 -10.15 -5.76 4.26
N ARG A 34 -10.37 -5.58 5.57
CA ARG A 34 -9.84 -4.44 6.33
C ARG A 34 -8.31 -4.39 6.39
N SER A 35 -7.66 -5.56 6.48
CA SER A 35 -6.20 -5.66 6.45
C SER A 35 -5.69 -5.25 5.07
N ARG A 36 -6.28 -5.80 4.01
CA ARG A 36 -5.94 -5.47 2.63
C ARG A 36 -6.12 -3.98 2.33
N LEU A 37 -7.21 -3.39 2.82
CA LEU A 37 -7.46 -1.96 2.71
C LEU A 37 -6.30 -1.14 3.27
N ALA A 38 -5.92 -1.39 4.53
CA ALA A 38 -4.80 -0.70 5.17
C ALA A 38 -3.48 -0.93 4.42
N GLY A 39 -3.27 -2.14 3.89
CA GLY A 39 -2.08 -2.45 3.12
C GLY A 39 -2.01 -1.70 1.79
N PHE A 40 -3.12 -1.58 1.07
CA PHE A 40 -3.19 -0.74 -0.12
C PHE A 40 -2.99 0.74 0.21
N SER A 41 -3.47 1.24 1.36
CA SER A 41 -3.17 2.61 1.81
C SER A 41 -1.66 2.84 1.95
N CYS A 42 -0.94 1.89 2.55
CA CYS A 42 0.52 1.96 2.66
C CYS A 42 1.20 1.98 1.29
N TRP A 43 0.75 1.14 0.35
CA TRP A 43 1.28 1.09 -1.01
C TRP A 43 0.98 2.35 -1.83
N ILE A 44 -0.16 3.01 -1.63
CA ILE A 44 -0.45 4.29 -2.30
C ILE A 44 0.62 5.32 -1.93
N ILE A 45 0.97 5.44 -0.65
CA ILE A 45 1.99 6.41 -0.21
C ILE A 45 3.38 5.96 -0.67
N ALA A 46 3.74 4.69 -0.46
CA ALA A 46 5.06 4.16 -0.83
C ALA A 46 5.34 4.27 -2.33
N ASN A 47 4.38 3.86 -3.18
CA ASN A 47 4.55 3.87 -4.62
C ASN A 47 4.62 5.31 -5.17
N LEU A 48 3.92 6.26 -4.55
CA LEU A 48 4.03 7.67 -4.93
C LEU A 48 5.42 8.23 -4.62
N ILE A 49 6.01 7.87 -3.47
CA ILE A 49 7.38 8.27 -3.14
C ILE A 49 8.37 7.67 -4.16
N TRP A 50 8.26 6.37 -4.45
CA TRP A 50 9.12 5.70 -5.43
C TRP A 50 8.96 6.25 -6.86
N PHE A 51 7.76 6.69 -7.23
CA PHE A 51 7.53 7.38 -8.49
C PHE A 51 8.35 8.67 -8.58
N PHE A 52 8.26 9.55 -7.57
CA PHE A 52 9.01 10.80 -7.55
C PHE A 52 10.52 10.59 -7.47
N GLU A 53 10.97 9.57 -6.74
CA GLU A 53 12.38 9.15 -6.75
C GLU A 53 12.85 8.70 -8.14
N GLY A 54 12.03 7.94 -8.87
CA GLY A 54 12.34 7.58 -10.25
C GLY A 54 12.45 8.80 -11.17
N VAL A 55 11.59 9.81 -10.97
CA VAL A 55 11.66 11.07 -11.72
C VAL A 55 12.92 11.85 -11.34
N TYR A 56 13.22 12.00 -10.05
CA TYR A 56 14.37 12.76 -9.55
C TYR A 56 15.71 12.15 -9.99
N SER A 57 15.83 10.82 -9.89
CA SER A 57 17.01 10.07 -10.32
C SER A 57 17.13 9.89 -11.84
N SER A 58 16.20 10.46 -12.62
CA SER A 58 16.09 10.27 -14.08
C SER A 58 15.96 8.79 -14.51
N ASN A 59 15.50 7.92 -13.61
CA ASN A 59 15.20 6.53 -13.89
C ASN A 59 13.73 6.37 -14.27
N TYR A 60 13.43 6.61 -15.55
CA TYR A 60 12.08 6.56 -16.06
C TYR A 60 11.43 5.17 -16.00
N TYR A 61 12.23 4.09 -15.98
CA TYR A 61 11.70 2.73 -15.79
C TYR A 61 11.14 2.56 -14.37
N LEU A 62 11.87 3.05 -13.37
CA LEU A 62 11.40 3.07 -11.98
C LEU A 62 10.15 3.92 -11.83
N ALA A 63 10.16 5.13 -12.40
CA ALA A 63 9.01 6.03 -12.38
C ALA A 63 7.79 5.39 -13.03
N ALA A 64 7.92 4.84 -14.25
CA ALA A 64 6.80 4.21 -14.94
C ALA A 64 6.22 3.04 -14.13
N MET A 65 7.07 2.12 -13.67
CA MET A 65 6.66 0.95 -12.88
C MET A 65 5.89 1.35 -11.62
N PHE A 66 6.44 2.27 -10.82
CA PHE A 66 5.79 2.71 -9.59
C PHE A 66 4.56 3.60 -9.84
N GLY A 67 4.50 4.30 -10.97
CA GLY A 67 3.29 4.99 -11.42
C GLY A 67 2.14 4.01 -11.68
N PHE A 68 2.40 2.91 -12.40
CA PHE A 68 1.39 1.86 -12.59
C PHE A 68 1.03 1.15 -11.28
N TYR A 69 2.00 0.91 -10.40
CA TYR A 69 1.74 0.30 -9.09
C TYR A 69 0.92 1.22 -8.18
N TRP A 70 1.11 2.53 -8.28
CA TRP A 70 0.29 3.50 -7.58
C TRP A 70 -1.17 3.45 -8.03
N LEU A 71 -1.43 3.44 -9.34
CA LEU A 71 -2.78 3.33 -9.90
C LEU A 71 -3.46 2.01 -9.48
N THR A 72 -2.75 0.90 -9.59
CA THR A 72 -3.29 -0.42 -9.19
C THR A 72 -3.51 -0.53 -7.69
N ALA A 73 -2.72 0.16 -6.85
CA ALA A 73 -2.96 0.24 -5.41
C ALA A 73 -4.27 0.97 -5.08
N ILE A 74 -4.60 2.05 -5.79
CA ILE A 74 -5.91 2.75 -5.66
C ILE A 74 -7.06 1.80 -5.99
N VAL A 75 -6.96 1.07 -7.11
CA VAL A 75 -7.97 0.06 -7.49
C VAL A 75 -8.10 -1.02 -6.42
N GLY A 76 -6.98 -1.51 -5.89
CA GLY A 76 -6.94 -2.49 -4.80
C GLY A 76 -7.62 -2.00 -3.51
N PHE A 77 -7.42 -0.73 -3.16
CA PHE A 77 -8.09 -0.10 -2.02
C PHE A 77 -9.61 -0.06 -2.27
N TRP A 78 -10.06 0.39 -3.44
CA TRP A 78 -11.48 0.55 -3.75
C TRP A 78 -12.19 -0.81 -3.73
N ASN A 79 -11.56 -1.84 -4.28
CA ASN A 79 -12.05 -3.21 -4.18
C ASN A 79 -12.16 -3.69 -2.73
N SER A 80 -11.20 -3.33 -1.88
CA SER A 80 -11.21 -3.72 -0.47
C SER A 80 -12.31 -3.00 0.31
N LEU A 81 -12.57 -1.71 0.03
CA LEU A 81 -13.70 -0.96 0.59
C LEU A 81 -15.04 -1.60 0.21
N ASN A 82 -15.26 -1.85 -1.08
CA ASN A 82 -16.51 -2.43 -1.58
C ASN A 82 -16.82 -3.76 -0.90
N ILE A 83 -15.80 -4.63 -0.69
CA ILE A 83 -15.98 -5.89 0.04
C ILE A 83 -16.40 -5.67 1.49
N ILE A 84 -15.88 -4.64 2.15
CA ILE A 84 -16.24 -4.30 3.54
C ILE A 84 -17.69 -3.82 3.61
N GLU A 85 -18.11 -2.96 2.68
CA GLU A 85 -19.47 -2.45 2.59
C GLU A 85 -20.48 -3.57 2.33
N ILE A 86 -20.23 -4.41 1.33
CA ILE A 86 -21.07 -5.58 1.03
C ILE A 86 -21.22 -6.51 2.25
N ARG A 87 -20.11 -6.77 2.97
CA ARG A 87 -20.16 -7.60 4.19
C ARG A 87 -20.96 -6.93 5.31
N LYS A 88 -20.91 -5.61 5.43
CA LYS A 88 -21.67 -4.85 6.43
C LYS A 88 -23.17 -4.96 6.14
N ASP A 89 -23.58 -4.74 4.89
CA ASP A 89 -24.99 -4.83 4.46
C ASP A 89 -25.53 -6.24 4.62
N TYR A 90 -24.73 -7.24 4.28
CA TYR A 90 -25.12 -8.64 4.43
C TYR A 90 -25.32 -9.04 5.91
N ASN A 91 -24.44 -8.61 6.81
CA ASN A 91 -24.59 -8.86 8.24
C ASN A 91 -25.81 -8.12 8.82
N PHE A 92 -26.11 -6.91 8.33
CA PHE A 92 -27.29 -6.15 8.73
C PHE A 92 -28.60 -6.84 8.30
N LYS A 93 -28.63 -7.50 7.13
CA LYS A 93 -29.81 -8.21 6.61
C LYS A 93 -29.99 -9.64 7.16
N ARG A 94 -29.03 -10.16 7.92
CA ARG A 94 -29.07 -11.52 8.51
C ARG A 94 -29.83 -11.74 9.84
N PRO A 95 -30.49 -10.78 10.53
CA PRO A 95 -31.00 -11.04 11.89
C PRO A 95 -32.22 -11.97 11.96
N PHE A 96 -32.91 -12.26 10.83
CA PHE A 96 -34.21 -12.97 10.86
C PHE A 96 -34.29 -14.32 10.13
N SER A 97 -33.24 -14.79 9.44
CA SER A 97 -33.33 -16.04 8.66
C SER A 97 -32.86 -17.31 9.39
N ARG A 98 -32.67 -17.25 10.72
CA ARG A 98 -32.24 -18.37 11.57
C ARG A 98 -33.21 -18.68 12.72
N ARG A 99 -34.51 -18.46 12.54
CA ARG A 99 -35.53 -19.00 13.43
C ARG A 99 -36.51 -19.85 12.63
#